data_AF-A0A7S1SY23-F1
#
_entry.id   AF-A0A7S1SY23-F1
#
_cell.length_a   1.000
_cell.length_b   1.000
_cell.length_c   1.000
_cell.angle_alpha   90.00
_cell.angle_beta   90.00
_cell.angle_gamma   90.00
#
_symmetry.space_group_name_H-M   'P 1'
#
loop_
_entity.id
_entity.type
_entity.pdbx_description
1 polymer ?
#
loop_
_entity_poly.entity_id
_entity_poly.type
_entity_poly.pdbx_seq_one_letter_code
_entity_poly.pdbx_strand_id
1 'polypeptide(L)'
;GKHQPVAADFIQNKSSFADGKGEVVGAQDPVLLLRHIHQAIRSALKEFAEETRSLQAQGAMHSTHLSSLVEQHRFLRAVCTFHSQSENDTMLPVALRFAVSHTEVAASIQKCEEEHVLEAANFDALGRLLVDVRSCTRRGGKEANELANELCKSAEAVRVAFDTHMLFEETELLPVLAKLCPVNEQRLIVWNTIRAMPLRLLERVLPWVSSQVSE
;
A
#
# COMPACT_ATOMS: atom_id res chain seq x y z
N GLY A 1 -40.79 56.16 19.21
CA GLY A 1 -39.43 56.57 18.79
C GLY A 1 -38.91 55.48 17.89
N LYS A 2 -38.87 55.70 16.58
CA LYS A 2 -37.82 56.38 15.81
C LYS A 2 -36.71 55.38 15.38
N HIS A 3 -36.77 55.15 14.07
CA HIS A 3 -35.73 54.77 13.11
C HIS A 3 -35.45 53.30 12.80
N GLN A 4 -35.71 53.05 11.51
CA GLN A 4 -35.43 51.93 10.62
C GLN A 4 -33.99 52.12 10.03
N PRO A 5 -33.57 51.36 9.00
CA PRO A 5 -32.32 50.60 8.92
C PRO A 5 -31.16 51.34 8.21
N VAL A 6 -29.96 50.74 8.16
CA VAL A 6 -28.92 51.18 7.21
C VAL A 6 -28.26 49.96 6.55
N ALA A 7 -28.45 49.89 5.23
CA ALA A 7 -27.58 49.17 4.30
C ALA A 7 -26.49 50.14 3.81
N ALA A 8 -25.27 49.67 3.53
CA ALA A 8 -24.44 50.13 2.43
C ALA A 8 -23.16 49.29 2.29
N ASP A 9 -22.91 48.92 1.05
CA ASP A 9 -21.76 48.24 0.47
C ASP A 9 -20.41 48.97 0.63
N PHE A 10 -19.38 48.29 0.09
CA PHE A 10 -18.12 48.82 -0.43
C PHE A 10 -16.95 48.94 0.56
N ILE A 11 -16.00 48.01 0.45
CA ILE A 11 -14.68 48.28 -0.16
C ILE A 11 -14.13 46.93 -0.69
N GLN A 12 -13.99 46.87 -2.02
CA GLN A 12 -13.06 45.98 -2.69
C GLN A 12 -11.66 46.28 -2.15
N ASN A 13 -10.95 45.27 -1.62
CA ASN A 13 -9.49 45.39 -1.50
C ASN A 13 -8.83 44.35 -2.42
N LYS A 14 -8.60 44.79 -3.66
CA LYS A 14 -7.54 44.28 -4.51
C LYS A 14 -6.21 44.60 -3.82
N SER A 15 -5.56 43.60 -3.23
CA SER A 15 -4.11 43.65 -3.05
C SER A 15 -3.48 42.64 -3.99
N SER A 16 -3.15 43.15 -5.18
CA SER A 16 -2.03 42.68 -5.98
C SER A 16 -0.81 42.58 -5.06
N PHE A 17 -0.32 41.36 -4.82
CA PHE A 17 1.06 41.17 -4.42
C PHE A 17 1.79 40.44 -5.53
N ALA A 18 2.77 41.18 -6.06
CA ALA A 18 3.60 40.85 -7.19
C ALA A 18 4.37 39.55 -6.96
N ASP A 19 4.44 38.77 -8.03
CA ASP A 19 5.67 38.24 -8.63
C ASP A 19 6.85 38.04 -7.66
N GLY A 20 6.65 37.14 -6.70
CA GLY A 20 7.73 36.50 -5.97
C GLY A 20 8.08 35.21 -6.68
N LYS A 21 9.11 35.23 -7.53
CA LYS A 21 9.88 34.03 -7.91
C LYS A 21 10.54 33.48 -6.65
N GLY A 22 9.75 32.84 -5.80
CA GLY A 22 10.22 31.83 -4.89
C GLY A 22 10.35 30.56 -5.71
N GLU A 23 11.58 30.18 -6.01
CA GLU A 23 11.89 28.83 -6.48
C GLU A 23 11.44 27.88 -5.37
N VAL A 24 10.21 27.37 -5.50
CA VAL A 24 9.69 26.32 -4.62
C VAL A 24 10.60 25.14 -4.86
N VAL A 25 11.41 24.78 -3.86
CA VAL A 25 12.11 23.49 -3.79
C VAL A 25 11.14 22.43 -4.29
N GLY A 26 11.44 21.86 -5.46
CA GLY A 26 10.46 21.21 -6.33
C GLY A 26 9.54 20.29 -5.53
N ALA A 27 8.29 20.72 -5.32
CA ALA A 27 7.32 19.93 -4.58
C ALA A 27 7.08 18.65 -5.36
N GLN A 28 7.44 17.51 -4.77
CA GLN A 28 7.21 16.20 -5.36
C GLN A 28 5.72 16.07 -5.71
N ASP A 29 5.43 15.55 -6.91
CA ASP A 29 4.07 15.28 -7.35
C ASP A 29 3.35 14.42 -6.30
N PRO A 30 2.19 14.84 -5.77
CA PRO A 30 1.55 14.18 -4.63
C PRO A 30 1.37 12.67 -4.81
N VAL A 31 1.05 12.21 -6.02
CA VAL A 31 0.84 10.78 -6.29
C VAL A 31 2.11 9.94 -6.05
N LEU A 32 3.30 10.54 -6.15
CA LEU A 32 4.56 9.85 -5.89
C LEU A 32 4.78 9.57 -4.40
N LEU A 33 3.98 10.16 -3.49
CA LEU A 33 4.00 9.83 -2.06
C LEU A 33 3.57 8.39 -1.79
N LEU A 34 2.84 7.75 -2.72
CA LEU A 34 2.46 6.34 -2.62
C LEU A 34 3.69 5.42 -2.51
N ARG A 35 4.85 5.83 -3.03
CA ARG A 35 6.13 5.11 -2.87
C ARG A 35 6.51 4.87 -1.41
N HIS A 36 6.17 5.78 -0.50
CA HIS A 36 6.45 5.58 0.93
C HIS A 36 5.56 4.49 1.53
N ILE A 37 4.31 4.38 1.06
CA ILE A 37 3.40 3.29 1.45
C ILE A 37 3.93 1.96 0.88
N HIS A 38 4.33 1.94 -0.39
CA HIS A 38 4.91 0.74 -1.03
C HIS A 38 6.15 0.28 -0.27
N GLN A 39 7.08 1.19 0.01
CA GLN A 39 8.30 0.88 0.74
C GLN A 39 8.00 0.34 2.15
N ALA A 40 7.02 0.90 2.86
CA ALA A 40 6.59 0.39 4.16
C ALA A 40 6.04 -1.04 4.07
N ILE A 41 5.19 -1.32 3.08
CA ILE A 41 4.62 -2.66 2.86
C ILE A 41 5.73 -3.66 2.48
N ARG A 42 6.59 -3.32 1.52
CA ARG A 42 7.74 -4.16 1.11
C ARG A 42 8.64 -4.51 2.29
N SER A 43 8.94 -3.53 3.14
CA SER A 43 9.79 -3.73 4.32
C SER A 43 9.13 -4.70 5.32
N ALA A 44 7.84 -4.52 5.60
CA ALA A 44 7.10 -5.40 6.51
C ALA A 44 6.96 -6.84 5.96
N LEU A 45 6.75 -7.01 4.65
CA LEU A 45 6.72 -8.33 4.00
C LEU A 45 8.09 -9.01 4.03
N LYS A 46 9.16 -8.23 3.84
CA LYS A 46 10.54 -8.73 3.93
C LYS A 46 10.86 -9.21 5.35
N GLU A 47 10.54 -8.42 6.37
CA GLU A 47 10.71 -8.79 7.78
C GLU A 47 9.96 -10.08 8.11
N PHE A 48 8.71 -10.21 7.66
CA PHE A 48 7.92 -11.44 7.86
C PHE A 48 8.55 -12.67 7.21
N ALA A 49 9.04 -12.55 5.97
CA ALA A 49 9.72 -13.65 5.27
C ALA A 49 11.05 -14.03 5.95
N GLU A 50 11.81 -13.04 6.43
CA GLU A 50 13.05 -13.24 7.17
C GLU A 50 12.82 -13.89 8.54
N GLU A 51 11.80 -13.46 9.28
CA GLU A 51 11.39 -14.08 10.56
C GLU A 51 11.01 -15.55 10.34
N THR A 52 10.16 -15.82 9.33
CA THR A 52 9.74 -17.18 8.98
C THR A 52 10.95 -18.07 8.68
N ARG A 53 11.90 -17.59 7.88
CA ARG A 53 13.13 -18.30 7.53
C ARG A 53 14.04 -18.54 8.73
N SER A 54 14.23 -17.52 9.57
CA SER A 54 15.05 -17.61 10.78
C SER A 54 14.50 -18.66 11.73
N LEU A 55 13.19 -18.68 11.94
CA LEU A 55 12.54 -19.64 12.82
C LEU A 55 12.61 -21.07 12.28
N GLN A 56 12.53 -21.25 10.95
CA GLN A 56 12.75 -22.55 10.32
C GLN A 56 14.19 -23.04 10.46
N ALA A 57 15.18 -22.14 10.32
CA ALA A 57 16.61 -22.48 10.46
C ALA A 57 16.99 -22.89 11.90
N GLN A 58 16.27 -22.39 12.90
CA GLN A 58 16.42 -22.78 14.30
C GLN A 58 15.85 -24.18 14.61
N GLY A 59 15.17 -24.82 13.64
CA GLY A 59 14.58 -26.14 13.76
C GLY A 59 13.05 -26.12 13.86
N ALA A 60 12.48 -26.90 14.77
CA ALA A 60 11.04 -27.03 14.89
C ALA A 60 10.42 -25.72 15.43
N MET A 61 9.60 -25.06 14.61
CA MET A 61 8.89 -23.85 15.01
C MET A 61 7.94 -24.12 16.18
N HIS A 62 8.19 -23.48 17.33
CA HIS A 62 7.33 -23.60 18.50
C HIS A 62 5.93 -22.99 18.28
N SER A 63 4.96 -23.43 19.09
CA SER A 63 3.57 -22.97 18.99
C SER A 63 3.38 -21.46 19.18
N THR A 64 4.22 -20.85 20.02
CA THR A 64 4.25 -19.39 20.25
C THR A 64 4.69 -18.64 19.00
N HIS A 65 5.78 -19.10 18.36
CA HIS A 65 6.29 -18.55 17.10
C HIS A 65 5.22 -18.61 15.99
N LEU A 66 4.57 -19.77 15.83
CA LEU A 66 3.52 -19.95 14.83
C LEU A 66 2.28 -19.11 15.11
N SER A 67 1.97 -18.85 16.38
CA SER A 67 0.87 -17.95 16.74
C SER A 67 1.20 -16.51 16.38
N SER A 68 2.44 -16.06 16.62
CA SER A 68 2.94 -14.75 16.18
C SER A 68 2.83 -14.58 14.66
N LEU A 69 3.36 -15.54 13.90
CA LEU A 69 3.30 -15.50 12.42
C LEU A 69 1.85 -15.46 11.89
N VAL A 70 0.91 -16.15 12.54
CA VAL A 70 -0.51 -16.10 12.15
C VAL A 70 -1.10 -14.70 12.36
N GLU A 71 -0.80 -14.03 13.47
CA GLU A 71 -1.29 -12.67 13.70
C GLU A 71 -0.62 -11.65 12.76
N GLN A 72 0.68 -11.79 12.51
CA GLN A 72 1.40 -10.97 11.53
C GLN A 72 0.84 -11.17 10.12
N HIS A 73 0.61 -12.43 9.70
CA HIS A 73 0.00 -12.77 8.41
C HIS A 73 -1.36 -12.09 8.24
N ARG A 74 -2.26 -12.20 9.25
CA ARG A 74 -3.58 -11.57 9.19
C ARG A 74 -3.49 -10.05 9.05
N PHE A 75 -2.54 -9.45 9.77
CA PHE A 75 -2.30 -8.02 9.69
C PHE A 75 -1.82 -7.60 8.29
N LEU A 76 -0.76 -8.24 7.79
CA LEU A 76 -0.19 -7.95 6.47
C LEU A 76 -1.21 -8.18 5.35
N ARG A 77 -1.94 -9.31 5.40
CA ARG A 77 -3.02 -9.61 4.46
C ARG A 77 -4.06 -8.48 4.46
N ALA A 78 -4.46 -7.96 5.62
CA ALA A 78 -5.39 -6.85 5.69
C ALA A 78 -4.81 -5.57 5.05
N VAL A 79 -3.57 -5.20 5.39
CA VAL A 79 -2.90 -4.01 4.80
C VAL A 79 -2.87 -4.10 3.27
N CYS A 80 -2.35 -5.21 2.73
CA CYS A 80 -2.25 -5.43 1.29
C CYS A 80 -3.62 -5.46 0.62
N THR A 81 -4.63 -6.09 1.24
CA THR A 81 -6.00 -6.12 0.69
C THR A 81 -6.58 -4.71 0.56
N PHE A 82 -6.46 -3.88 1.60
CA PHE A 82 -6.98 -2.51 1.55
C PHE A 82 -6.19 -1.62 0.58
N HIS A 83 -4.88 -1.85 0.45
CA HIS A 83 -4.03 -1.15 -0.51
C HIS A 83 -4.46 -1.44 -1.95
N SER A 84 -4.46 -2.72 -2.37
CA SER A 84 -4.88 -3.13 -3.71
C SER A 84 -6.33 -2.76 -4.02
N GLN A 85 -7.22 -2.88 -3.03
CA GLN A 85 -8.61 -2.44 -3.20
C GLN A 85 -8.69 -0.92 -3.44
N SER A 86 -7.91 -0.12 -2.70
CA SER A 86 -7.90 1.32 -2.91
C SER A 86 -7.43 1.68 -4.31
N GLU A 87 -6.47 0.96 -4.86
CA GLU A 87 -5.96 1.18 -6.21
C GLU A 87 -7.01 0.90 -7.26
N ASN A 88 -7.69 -0.24 -7.14
CA ASN A 88 -8.83 -0.62 -7.99
C ASN A 88 -9.96 0.42 -7.92
N ASP A 89 -10.22 1.00 -6.75
CA ASP A 89 -11.33 1.93 -6.55
C ASP A 89 -10.98 3.39 -6.88
N THR A 90 -9.69 3.76 -6.88
CA THR A 90 -9.26 5.16 -7.03
C THR A 90 -8.17 5.38 -8.07
N MET A 91 -7.06 4.65 -8.01
CA MET A 91 -5.85 4.96 -8.78
C MET A 91 -5.99 4.50 -10.22
N LEU A 92 -6.41 3.25 -10.42
CA LEU A 92 -6.59 2.64 -11.74
C LEU A 92 -7.74 3.29 -12.54
N PRO A 93 -8.92 3.62 -11.97
CA PRO A 93 -9.95 4.35 -12.69
C PRO A 93 -9.52 5.74 -13.15
N VAL A 94 -8.69 6.42 -12.37
CA VAL A 94 -8.11 7.71 -12.77
C VAL A 94 -7.08 7.52 -13.89
N ALA A 95 -6.21 6.51 -13.79
CA ALA A 95 -5.25 6.16 -14.83
C ALA A 95 -5.95 5.82 -16.17
N LEU A 96 -7.08 5.11 -16.13
CA LEU A 96 -7.85 4.69 -17.31
C LEU A 96 -8.29 5.87 -18.19
N ARG A 97 -8.55 7.04 -17.60
CA ARG A 97 -8.92 8.25 -18.36
C ARG A 97 -7.84 8.69 -19.33
N PHE A 98 -6.58 8.35 -19.06
CA PHE A 98 -5.45 8.68 -19.92
C PHE A 98 -5.15 7.60 -20.96
N ALA A 99 -5.79 6.43 -20.88
CA ALA A 99 -5.58 5.31 -21.79
C ALA A 99 -6.01 5.60 -23.24
N VAL A 100 -6.90 6.57 -23.46
CA VAL A 100 -7.30 7.03 -24.80
C VAL A 100 -6.12 7.64 -25.57
N SER A 101 -5.19 8.27 -24.85
CA SER A 101 -4.01 8.92 -25.44
C SER A 101 -2.71 8.15 -25.19
N HIS A 102 -2.72 7.16 -24.29
CA HIS A 102 -1.57 6.35 -23.89
C HIS A 102 -2.02 4.88 -23.81
N THR A 103 -2.03 4.20 -24.96
CA THR A 103 -2.61 2.86 -25.10
C THR A 103 -1.95 1.80 -24.20
N GLU A 104 -0.68 2.01 -23.83
CA GLU A 104 0.10 1.20 -22.90
C GLU A 104 -0.47 1.21 -21.46
N VAL A 105 -1.20 2.27 -21.09
CA VAL A 105 -1.81 2.41 -19.75
C VAL A 105 -2.93 1.39 -19.56
N ALA A 106 -3.72 1.10 -20.60
CA ALA A 106 -4.78 0.10 -20.50
C ALA A 106 -4.22 -1.30 -20.20
N ALA A 107 -3.13 -1.69 -20.87
CA ALA A 107 -2.47 -2.95 -20.61
C ALA A 107 -1.85 -3.00 -19.21
N SER A 108 -1.30 -1.88 -18.74
CA SER A 108 -0.73 -1.77 -17.39
C SER A 108 -1.80 -1.91 -16.30
N ILE A 109 -2.98 -1.30 -16.49
CA ILE A 109 -4.12 -1.45 -15.58
C ILE A 109 -4.58 -2.90 -15.51
N GLN A 110 -4.79 -3.53 -16.67
CA GLN A 110 -5.21 -4.94 -16.74
C GLN A 110 -4.23 -5.86 -16.00
N LYS A 111 -2.93 -5.62 -16.17
CA LYS A 111 -1.87 -6.35 -15.46
C LYS A 111 -1.99 -6.18 -13.95
N CYS A 112 -2.15 -4.95 -13.45
CA CYS A 112 -2.30 -4.71 -12.01
C CYS A 112 -3.54 -5.41 -11.43
N GLU A 113 -4.67 -5.38 -12.14
CA GLU A 113 -5.89 -6.08 -11.69
C GLU A 113 -5.68 -7.61 -11.60
N GLU A 114 -4.97 -8.20 -12.56
CA GLU A 114 -4.61 -9.62 -12.52
C GLU A 114 -3.64 -9.94 -11.38
N GLU A 115 -2.62 -9.10 -11.17
CA GLU A 115 -1.66 -9.25 -10.08
C GLU A 115 -2.33 -9.16 -8.71
N HIS A 116 -3.28 -8.24 -8.49
CA HIS A 116 -4.07 -8.15 -7.26
C HIS A 116 -4.81 -9.45 -6.91
N VAL A 117 -5.38 -10.13 -7.93
CA VAL A 117 -6.07 -11.42 -7.73
C VAL A 117 -5.07 -12.51 -7.32
N LEU A 118 -3.92 -12.55 -7.99
CA LEU A 118 -2.86 -13.53 -7.69
C LEU A 118 -2.24 -13.31 -6.31
N GLU A 119 -1.99 -12.07 -5.93
CA GLU A 119 -1.49 -11.67 -4.62
C GLU A 119 -2.42 -12.10 -3.48
N ALA A 120 -3.72 -11.86 -3.64
CA ALA A 120 -4.74 -12.30 -2.68
C ALA A 120 -4.74 -13.83 -2.55
N ALA A 121 -4.68 -14.55 -3.67
CA ALA A 121 -4.63 -16.01 -3.68
C ALA A 121 -3.35 -16.56 -3.01
N ASN A 122 -2.20 -15.92 -3.23
CA ASN A 122 -0.92 -16.26 -2.60
C ASN A 122 -0.98 -16.06 -1.08
N PHE A 123 -1.56 -14.96 -0.60
CA PHE A 123 -1.78 -14.72 0.83
C PHE A 123 -2.69 -15.76 1.46
N ASP A 124 -3.75 -16.18 0.77
CA ASP A 124 -4.67 -17.21 1.25
C ASP A 124 -3.98 -18.57 1.32
N ALA A 125 -3.13 -18.91 0.34
CA ALA A 125 -2.32 -20.12 0.36
C ALA A 125 -1.33 -20.12 1.54
N LEU A 126 -0.63 -19.01 1.76
CA LEU A 126 0.27 -18.82 2.90
C LEU A 126 -0.46 -19.00 4.24
N GLY A 127 -1.67 -18.44 4.35
CA GLY A 127 -2.51 -18.57 5.55
C GLY A 127 -2.91 -20.02 5.85
N ARG A 128 -3.24 -20.80 4.81
CA ARG A 128 -3.53 -22.24 4.94
C ARG A 128 -2.28 -23.01 5.41
N LEU A 129 -1.13 -22.76 4.78
CA LEU A 129 0.14 -23.38 5.18
C LEU A 129 0.49 -23.09 6.65
N LEU A 130 0.30 -21.87 7.14
CA LEU A 130 0.49 -21.54 8.55
C LEU A 130 -0.38 -22.39 9.49
N VAL A 131 -1.65 -22.61 9.12
CA VAL A 131 -2.57 -23.46 9.89
C VAL A 131 -2.13 -24.93 9.86
N ASP A 132 -1.65 -25.41 8.72
CA ASP A 132 -1.19 -26.78 8.53
C ASP A 132 0.08 -27.07 9.32
N VAL A 133 1.09 -26.19 9.23
CA VAL A 133 2.33 -26.27 10.03
C VAL A 133 1.98 -26.30 11.52
N ARG A 134 1.15 -25.37 11.99
CA ARG A 134 0.74 -25.31 13.40
C ARG A 134 0.02 -26.58 13.86
N SER A 135 -0.84 -27.15 13.02
CA SER A 135 -1.56 -28.38 13.31
C SER A 135 -0.65 -29.61 13.30
N CYS A 136 0.35 -29.65 12.41
CA CYS A 136 1.35 -30.72 12.33
C CYS A 136 2.30 -30.68 13.53
N THR A 137 2.86 -29.51 13.86
CA THR A 137 3.73 -29.30 15.02
C THR A 137 3.04 -29.71 16.32
N ARG A 138 1.78 -29.31 16.53
CA ARG A 138 1.02 -29.66 17.74
C ARG A 138 0.85 -31.17 17.92
N ARG A 139 0.78 -31.93 16.82
CA ARG A 139 0.64 -33.39 16.82
C ARG A 139 1.98 -34.14 16.87
N GLY A 140 3.12 -33.43 16.84
CA GLY A 140 4.43 -34.05 16.72
C GLY A 140 4.64 -34.77 15.39
N GLY A 141 4.02 -34.29 14.31
CA GLY A 141 4.10 -34.91 12.99
C GLY A 141 5.52 -34.81 12.40
N LYS A 142 5.98 -35.90 11.77
CA LYS A 142 7.33 -35.97 11.15
C LYS A 142 7.49 -35.02 9.95
N GLU A 143 6.38 -34.64 9.33
CA GLU A 143 6.31 -33.73 8.16
C GLU A 143 6.42 -32.24 8.54
N ALA A 144 6.51 -31.90 9.83
CA ALA A 144 6.51 -30.50 10.27
C ALA A 144 7.66 -29.68 9.67
N ASN A 145 8.82 -30.30 9.43
CA ASN A 145 9.96 -29.63 8.82
C ASN A 145 9.75 -29.37 7.32
N GLU A 146 9.13 -30.30 6.60
CA GLU A 146 8.80 -30.14 5.18
C GLU A 146 7.76 -29.02 4.99
N LEU A 147 6.71 -29.02 5.81
CA LEU A 147 5.71 -27.95 5.81
C LEU A 147 6.32 -26.59 6.19
N ALA A 148 7.27 -26.55 7.12
CA ALA A 148 7.98 -25.31 7.46
C ALA A 148 8.83 -24.78 6.30
N ASN A 149 9.45 -25.67 5.50
CA ASN A 149 10.16 -25.28 4.29
C ASN A 149 9.21 -24.71 3.22
N GLU A 150 8.06 -25.34 3.00
CA GLU A 150 7.02 -24.81 2.11
C GLU A 150 6.45 -23.48 2.60
N LEU A 151 6.31 -23.31 3.92
CA LEU A 151 5.93 -22.04 4.51
C LEU A 151 6.95 -20.93 4.19
N CYS A 152 8.25 -21.20 4.33
CA CYS A 152 9.31 -20.25 3.95
C CYS A 152 9.23 -19.86 2.47
N LYS A 153 9.06 -20.84 1.57
CA LYS A 153 8.93 -20.59 0.13
C LYS A 153 7.68 -19.76 -0.17
N SER A 154 6.56 -20.05 0.48
CA SER A 154 5.32 -19.32 0.28
C SER A 154 5.41 -17.88 0.80
N ALA A 155 6.05 -17.65 1.96
CA ALA A 155 6.30 -16.31 2.48
C ALA A 155 7.19 -15.49 1.53
N GLU A 156 8.24 -16.12 0.98
CA GLU A 156 9.10 -15.49 -0.01
C GLU A 156 8.37 -15.17 -1.31
N ALA A 157 7.51 -16.09 -1.78
CA ALA A 157 6.71 -15.88 -2.99
C ALA A 157 5.74 -14.71 -2.86
N VAL A 158 5.08 -14.57 -1.70
CA VAL A 158 4.25 -13.39 -1.40
C VAL A 158 5.09 -12.12 -1.43
N ARG A 159 6.24 -12.10 -0.76
CA ARG A 159 7.15 -10.94 -0.75
C ARG A 159 7.55 -10.53 -2.16
N VAL A 160 7.98 -11.47 -3.00
CA VAL A 160 8.44 -11.21 -4.38
C VAL A 160 7.29 -10.72 -5.27
N ALA A 161 6.08 -11.28 -5.12
CA ALA A 161 4.91 -10.86 -5.89
C ALA A 161 4.61 -9.36 -5.68
N PHE A 162 4.45 -8.93 -4.42
CA PHE A 162 4.19 -7.53 -4.08
C PHE A 162 5.34 -6.60 -4.46
N ASP A 163 6.59 -7.03 -4.26
CA ASP A 163 7.76 -6.23 -4.63
C ASP A 163 7.77 -5.93 -6.15
N THR A 164 7.46 -6.95 -6.95
CA THR A 164 7.38 -6.88 -8.41
C THR A 164 6.21 -6.01 -8.87
N HIS A 165 5.01 -6.23 -8.30
CA HIS A 165 3.81 -5.45 -8.58
C HIS A 165 4.05 -3.96 -8.29
N MET A 166 4.45 -3.64 -7.06
CA MET A 166 4.65 -2.25 -6.64
C MET A 166 5.75 -1.57 -7.46
N LEU A 167 6.78 -2.31 -7.89
CA LEU A 167 7.85 -1.74 -8.72
C LEU A 167 7.30 -1.39 -10.10
N PHE A 168 6.47 -2.26 -10.66
CA PHE A 168 5.79 -2.01 -11.92
C PHE A 168 4.89 -0.77 -11.85
N GLU A 169 4.11 -0.60 -10.78
CA GLU A 169 3.31 0.61 -10.61
C GLU A 169 4.16 1.87 -10.53
N GLU A 170 5.27 1.80 -9.78
CA GLU A 170 6.20 2.92 -9.57
C GLU A 170 6.91 3.36 -10.86
N THR A 171 7.09 2.46 -11.82
CA THR A 171 7.75 2.72 -13.11
C THR A 171 6.77 3.02 -14.24
N GLU A 172 5.61 2.36 -14.27
CA GLU A 172 4.69 2.44 -15.41
C GLU A 172 3.46 3.32 -15.15
N LEU A 173 2.88 3.29 -13.94
CA LEU A 173 1.61 3.97 -13.65
C LEU A 173 1.79 5.31 -12.93
N LEU A 174 2.57 5.33 -11.84
CA LEU A 174 2.76 6.55 -11.04
C LEU A 174 3.36 7.71 -11.85
N PRO A 175 4.33 7.51 -12.77
CA PRO A 175 4.86 8.60 -13.60
C PRO A 175 3.82 9.20 -14.56
N VAL A 176 2.93 8.36 -15.12
CA VAL A 176 1.84 8.82 -15.99
C VAL A 176 0.87 9.69 -15.20
N LEU A 177 0.49 9.24 -14.00
CA LEU A 177 -0.37 10.01 -13.10
C LEU A 177 0.30 11.32 -12.67
N ALA A 178 1.58 11.30 -12.31
CA ALA A 178 2.31 12.50 -11.94
C ALA A 178 2.31 13.54 -13.06
N LYS A 179 2.52 13.09 -14.31
CA LYS A 179 2.61 13.96 -15.49
C LYS A 179 1.25 14.49 -15.97
N LEU A 180 0.21 13.66 -15.96
CA LEU A 180 -1.05 13.94 -16.66
C LEU A 180 -2.21 14.27 -15.73
N CYS A 181 -2.16 13.80 -14.48
CA CYS A 181 -3.25 13.99 -13.52
C CYS A 181 -3.12 15.35 -12.82
N PRO A 182 -4.20 16.17 -12.76
CA PRO A 182 -4.18 17.41 -12.01
C PRO A 182 -3.76 17.20 -10.54
N VAL A 183 -2.96 18.13 -10.00
CA VAL A 183 -2.41 18.00 -8.64
C VAL A 183 -3.48 17.80 -7.55
N ASN A 184 -4.67 18.42 -7.72
CA ASN A 184 -5.80 18.20 -6.80
C ASN A 184 -6.35 16.77 -6.86
N GLU A 185 -6.39 16.15 -8.03
CA GLU A 185 -6.80 14.76 -8.18
C GLU A 185 -5.72 13.80 -7.67
N GLN A 186 -4.43 14.10 -7.89
CA GLN A 186 -3.34 13.34 -7.29
C GLN A 186 -3.43 13.30 -5.76
N ARG A 187 -3.74 14.44 -5.12
CA ARG A 187 -3.98 14.47 -3.67
C ARG A 187 -5.17 13.62 -3.23
N LEU A 188 -6.23 13.57 -4.05
CA LEU A 188 -7.39 12.71 -3.77
C LEU A 188 -7.05 11.23 -3.89
N ILE A 189 -6.20 10.82 -4.84
CA ILE A 189 -5.69 9.45 -4.94
C ILE A 189 -4.99 9.07 -3.64
N VAL A 190 -4.01 9.89 -3.20
CA VAL A 190 -3.26 9.63 -1.95
C VAL A 190 -4.20 9.56 -0.74
N TRP A 191 -5.12 10.51 -0.63
CA TRP A 191 -6.10 10.53 0.45
C TRP A 191 -7.00 9.30 0.45
N ASN A 192 -7.47 8.86 -0.72
CA ASN A 192 -8.31 7.69 -0.87
C ASN A 192 -7.55 6.40 -0.52
N THR A 193 -6.28 6.29 -0.88
CA THR A 193 -5.42 5.16 -0.47
C THR A 193 -5.27 5.09 1.04
N ILE A 194 -4.96 6.21 1.70
CA ILE A 194 -4.81 6.24 3.16
C ILE A 194 -6.14 5.90 3.84
N ARG A 195 -7.23 6.55 3.44
CA ARG A 195 -8.54 6.39 4.11
C ARG A 195 -9.21 5.04 3.83
N ALA A 196 -8.75 4.26 2.86
CA ALA A 196 -9.29 2.94 2.55
C ALA A 196 -9.03 1.96 3.70
N MET A 197 -7.94 2.15 4.44
CA MET A 197 -7.61 1.32 5.59
C MET A 197 -8.44 1.71 6.83
N PRO A 198 -8.98 0.74 7.60
CA PRO A 198 -9.63 1.03 8.87
C PRO A 198 -8.67 1.72 9.85
N LEU A 199 -9.18 2.60 10.71
CA LEU A 199 -8.34 3.38 11.65
C LEU A 199 -7.40 2.52 12.51
N ARG A 200 -7.86 1.37 13.00
CA ARG A 200 -7.02 0.42 13.78
C ARG A 200 -5.86 -0.16 12.98
N LEU A 201 -6.01 -0.27 11.66
CA LEU A 201 -4.97 -0.74 10.76
C LEU A 201 -3.97 0.39 10.51
N LEU A 202 -4.48 1.59 10.21
CA LEU A 202 -3.68 2.80 10.00
C LEU A 202 -2.80 3.13 11.20
N GLU A 203 -3.32 3.04 12.42
CA GLU A 203 -2.55 3.31 13.65
C GLU A 203 -1.25 2.48 13.72
N ARG A 204 -1.27 1.27 13.16
CA ARG A 204 -0.11 0.36 13.12
C ARG A 204 0.75 0.53 11.87
N VAL A 205 0.19 1.01 10.77
CA VAL A 205 0.90 1.24 9.49
C VAL A 205 1.60 2.59 9.46
N LEU A 206 1.03 3.63 10.08
CA LEU A 206 1.59 4.99 10.07
C LEU A 206 3.04 5.07 10.57
N PRO A 207 3.45 4.37 11.66
CA PRO A 207 4.85 4.34 12.06
C PRO A 207 5.79 3.79 10.97
N TRP A 208 5.33 2.82 10.18
CA TRP A 208 6.11 2.27 9.07
C TRP A 208 6.28 3.27 7.96
N VAL A 209 5.21 3.98 7.58
CA VAL A 209 5.27 5.01 6.54
C VAL A 209 6.13 6.19 6.99
N SER A 210 5.96 6.63 8.25
CA SER A 210 6.73 7.73 8.81
C SER A 210 8.23 7.47 8.83
N SER A 211 8.67 6.21 8.98
CA SER A 211 10.09 5.87 8.93
C SER A 211 10.66 5.87 7.50
N GLN A 212 9.81 5.89 6.48
CA GLN A 212 10.21 6.01 5.06
C GLN A 212 10.25 7.45 4.56
N VAL A 213 9.74 8.40 5.34
CA VAL A 213 9.81 9.83 5.02
C VAL A 213 11.12 10.35 5.61
N SER A 214 12.16 10.45 4.79
CA SER A 214 13.36 11.20 5.14
C SER A 214 13.02 12.70 5.19
N GLU A 215 13.52 13.42 6.19
CA GLU A 215 13.49 14.89 6.24
C GLU A 215 14.19 15.54 5.04
#